data_AF-A0A954ZMJ8-F1
#
_entry.id   AF-A0A954ZMJ8-F1
#
_cell.length_a   1.000
_cell.length_b   1.000
_cell.length_c   1.000
_cell.angle_alpha   90.00
_cell.angle_beta   90.00
_cell.angle_gamma   90.00
#
_symmetry.space_group_name_H-M   'P 1'
#
loop_
_entity.id
_entity.type
_entity.pdbx_description
1 polymer ?
#
loop_
_entity_poly.entity_id
_entity_poly.type
_entity_poly.pdbx_seq_one_letter_code
_entity_poly.pdbx_strand_id
1 'polypeptide(L)'
;ACLWAYDLVLDFVELEHRLSQLRARSIQGTTGTQASFLKLFDGDSQKVVALQKRVADKMGFDTTYAVTGQTYPRKIDAQILDVLSGIAQSAHKIATDLRILAHRKEMEEPFEKNQIGSSAMPYKRNPMRSERICSLARFAISLQSSPAQTLATQWMERTLDDSANRRLVIPQAFLAVDSVLMLLENVAQGLVVYPQVIARNLQEELPFMAAENIMMAAVAAGGDRQALHELIRQHSVAAGAVVKQQGLPNDLLERLQADPAFQNVDIATAVDVRQFVGRAPEQVDAFVLEQIEPLRSRFQEALNRSGDVRL
;
A
#
# COMPACT_ATOMS: atom_id res chain seq x y z
N ALA A 1 1.36 9.27 -4.63
CA ALA A 1 2.46 8.29 -4.60
C ALA A 1 3.06 8.10 -3.20
N CYS A 2 3.48 9.14 -2.47
CA CYS A 2 4.12 8.95 -1.14
C CYS A 2 3.26 8.21 -0.11
N LEU A 3 1.93 8.42 -0.10
CA LEU A 3 1.01 7.65 0.75
C LEU A 3 1.15 6.13 0.50
N TRP A 4 1.16 5.72 -0.77
CA TRP A 4 1.34 4.33 -1.19
C TRP A 4 2.71 3.77 -0.80
N ALA A 5 3.76 4.56 -1.03
CA ALA A 5 5.12 4.15 -0.71
C ALA A 5 5.32 4.00 0.80
N TYR A 6 4.70 4.86 1.60
CA TYR A 6 4.85 4.79 3.05
C TYR A 6 4.20 3.55 3.64
N ASP A 7 3.01 3.15 3.18
CA ASP A 7 2.39 1.87 3.58
C ASP A 7 3.36 0.69 3.30
N LEU A 8 4.00 0.66 2.13
CA LEU A 8 5.00 -0.36 1.79
C LEU A 8 6.27 -0.27 2.64
N VAL A 9 6.70 0.93 3.07
CA VAL A 9 7.82 1.09 4.02
C VAL A 9 7.45 0.48 5.37
N LEU A 10 6.23 0.69 5.86
CA LEU A 10 5.76 0.08 7.11
C LEU A 10 5.72 -1.44 7.01
N ASP A 11 5.22 -1.98 5.89
CA ASP A 11 5.26 -3.42 5.61
C ASP A 11 6.69 -3.97 5.58
N PHE A 12 7.62 -3.22 4.96
CA PHE A 12 9.01 -3.62 4.88
C PHE A 12 9.69 -3.67 6.25
N VAL A 13 9.45 -2.66 7.11
CA VAL A 13 9.97 -2.65 8.50
C VAL A 13 9.48 -3.87 9.27
N GLU A 14 8.19 -4.21 9.15
CA GLU A 14 7.65 -5.39 9.83
C GLU A 14 8.21 -6.70 9.26
N LEU A 15 8.42 -6.79 7.95
CA LEU A 15 9.10 -7.92 7.31
C LEU A 15 10.52 -8.10 7.85
N GLU A 16 11.33 -7.04 7.89
CA GLU A 16 12.69 -7.09 8.44
C GLU A 16 12.68 -7.51 9.90
N HIS A 17 11.74 -6.96 10.68
CA HIS A 17 11.57 -7.34 12.07
C HIS A 17 11.27 -8.83 12.20
N ARG A 18 10.35 -9.40 11.41
CA ARG A 18 10.08 -10.85 11.45
C ARG A 18 11.26 -11.70 11.03
N LEU A 19 11.97 -11.32 9.96
CA LEU A 19 13.17 -12.03 9.52
C LEU A 19 14.24 -12.05 10.61
N SER A 20 14.46 -10.92 11.32
CA SER A 20 15.43 -10.84 12.42
C SER A 20 15.09 -11.72 13.63
N GLN A 21 13.81 -12.06 13.80
CA GLN A 21 13.34 -12.85 14.94
C GLN A 21 13.14 -14.33 14.60
N LEU A 22 13.29 -14.75 13.34
CA LEU A 22 13.17 -16.15 12.95
C LEU A 22 14.30 -16.99 13.55
N ARG A 23 13.93 -18.15 14.10
CA ARG A 23 14.83 -19.09 14.76
C ARG A 23 14.67 -20.49 14.19
N ALA A 24 15.72 -21.30 14.33
CA ALA A 24 15.60 -22.73 14.06
C ALA A 24 14.85 -23.45 15.19
N ARG A 25 14.02 -24.43 14.85
CA ARG A 25 13.60 -25.45 15.83
C ARG A 25 14.80 -26.30 16.28
N SER A 26 15.65 -26.69 15.32
CA SER A 26 16.75 -27.64 15.49
C SER A 26 16.28 -28.99 16.08
N ILE A 27 17.16 -29.71 16.77
CA ILE A 27 16.94 -31.05 17.34
C ILE A 27 16.35 -30.97 18.76
N GLN A 28 15.02 -31.11 18.85
CA GLN A 28 14.28 -31.00 20.12
C GLN A 28 13.65 -32.32 20.58
N GLY A 29 13.65 -33.34 19.72
CA GLY A 29 12.97 -34.62 19.99
C GLY A 29 11.45 -34.55 19.86
N THR A 30 10.77 -35.60 20.32
CA THR A 30 9.31 -35.78 20.11
C THR A 30 8.46 -34.81 20.93
N THR A 31 8.88 -34.43 22.13
CA THR A 31 8.13 -33.55 23.04
C THR A 31 8.95 -32.36 23.52
N GLY A 32 10.04 -32.03 22.81
CA GLY A 32 10.87 -30.87 23.16
C GLY A 32 11.96 -31.12 24.20
N THR A 33 12.01 -32.31 24.79
CA THR A 33 12.91 -32.62 25.92
C THR A 33 14.29 -33.14 25.52
N GLN A 34 14.52 -33.39 24.23
CA GLN A 34 15.78 -33.94 23.71
C GLN A 34 16.20 -35.30 24.30
N ALA A 35 15.30 -36.03 24.99
CA ALA A 35 15.64 -37.25 25.73
C ALA A 35 16.33 -38.34 24.89
N SER A 36 15.93 -38.52 23.64
CA SER A 36 16.57 -39.48 22.73
C SER A 36 18.02 -39.10 22.40
N PHE A 37 18.31 -37.81 22.23
CA PHE A 37 19.67 -37.31 21.97
C PHE A 37 20.53 -37.41 23.23
N LEU A 38 19.96 -37.13 24.40
CA LEU A 38 20.66 -37.29 25.67
C LEU A 38 21.08 -38.75 25.90
N LYS A 39 20.18 -39.70 25.59
CA LYS A 39 20.50 -41.14 25.64
C LYS A 39 21.58 -41.52 24.63
N LEU A 40 21.54 -40.97 23.42
CA LEU A 40 22.55 -41.24 22.38
C LEU A 40 23.96 -40.80 22.80
N PHE A 41 24.06 -39.78 23.65
CA PHE A 41 25.32 -39.29 24.18
C PHE A 41 25.59 -39.74 25.62
N ASP A 42 25.00 -40.87 26.05
CA ASP A 42 25.23 -41.47 27.37
C ASP A 42 25.01 -40.50 28.55
N GLY A 43 24.04 -39.60 28.44
CA GLY A 43 23.72 -38.60 29.46
C GLY A 43 24.52 -37.29 29.36
N ASP A 44 25.38 -37.13 28.35
CA ASP A 44 26.18 -35.92 28.14
C ASP A 44 25.35 -34.78 27.54
N SER A 45 24.81 -33.93 28.43
CA SER A 45 24.02 -32.75 28.07
C SER A 45 24.80 -31.74 27.20
N GLN A 46 26.11 -31.60 27.41
CA GLN A 46 26.91 -30.64 26.63
C GLN A 46 27.01 -31.06 25.16
N LYS A 47 27.12 -32.35 24.88
CA LYS A 47 27.07 -32.87 23.49
C LYS A 47 25.71 -32.63 22.83
N VAL A 48 24.60 -32.74 23.57
CA VAL A 48 23.26 -32.44 23.04
C VAL A 48 23.15 -30.97 22.64
N VAL A 49 23.57 -30.05 23.52
CA VAL A 49 23.58 -28.59 23.25
C VAL A 49 24.48 -28.28 22.06
N ALA A 50 25.67 -28.88 22.01
CA ALA A 50 26.60 -28.69 20.90
C ALA A 50 26.03 -29.22 19.56
N LEU A 51 25.33 -30.35 19.57
CA LEU A 51 24.66 -30.89 18.40
C LEU A 51 23.53 -29.96 17.93
N GLN A 52 22.69 -29.47 18.85
CA GLN A 52 21.60 -28.54 18.54
C GLN A 52 22.12 -27.26 17.88
N LYS A 53 23.20 -26.69 18.43
CA LYS A 53 23.85 -25.52 17.86
C LYS A 53 24.40 -25.80 16.46
N ARG A 54 25.18 -26.87 16.30
CA ARG A 54 25.75 -27.24 14.98
C ARG A 54 24.69 -27.48 13.91
N VAL A 55 23.53 -28.04 14.28
CA VAL A 55 22.41 -28.24 13.34
C VAL A 55 21.78 -26.90 12.97
N ALA A 56 21.57 -26.00 13.92
CA ALA A 56 21.04 -24.66 13.65
C ALA A 56 21.99 -23.86 12.74
N ASP A 57 23.29 -23.85 13.06
CA ASP A 57 24.32 -23.17 12.26
C ASP A 57 24.34 -23.71 10.81
N LYS A 58 24.24 -25.03 10.63
CA LYS A 58 24.15 -25.67 9.29
C LYS A 58 22.88 -25.31 8.51
N MET A 59 21.80 -24.96 9.20
CA MET A 59 20.56 -24.48 8.58
C MET A 59 20.59 -22.96 8.30
N GLY A 60 21.68 -22.26 8.66
CA GLY A 60 21.81 -20.82 8.49
C GLY A 60 21.09 -19.99 9.56
N PHE A 61 20.85 -20.57 10.75
CA PHE A 61 20.26 -19.85 11.87
C PHE A 61 21.27 -19.69 12.99
N ASP A 62 21.49 -18.45 13.42
CA ASP A 62 22.40 -18.13 14.54
C ASP A 62 21.89 -18.66 15.88
N THR A 63 20.58 -18.90 15.97
CA THR A 63 19.92 -19.19 17.24
C THR A 63 18.68 -20.08 17.05
N THR A 64 18.30 -20.77 18.14
CA THR A 64 17.12 -21.63 18.19
C THR A 64 16.01 -21.02 19.02
N TYR A 65 14.79 -21.55 18.90
CA TYR A 65 13.72 -21.21 19.84
C TYR A 65 14.10 -21.66 21.25
N ALA A 66 13.77 -20.82 22.24
CA ALA A 66 14.11 -21.05 23.64
C ALA A 66 13.46 -22.32 24.20
N VAL A 67 12.18 -22.56 23.86
CA VAL A 67 11.39 -23.71 24.30
C VAL A 67 10.46 -24.12 23.17
N THR A 68 10.30 -25.44 22.98
CA THR A 68 9.40 -26.03 21.99
C THR A 68 8.74 -27.28 22.57
N GLY A 69 7.55 -27.64 22.07
CA GLY A 69 7.03 -29.00 22.17
C GLY A 69 7.59 -29.88 21.05
N GLN A 70 6.72 -30.63 20.36
CA GLN A 70 7.14 -31.40 19.19
C GLN A 70 7.57 -30.49 18.02
N THR A 71 6.97 -29.32 17.89
CA THR A 71 7.14 -28.39 16.77
C THR A 71 7.64 -27.03 17.24
N TYR A 72 8.07 -26.16 16.31
CA TYR A 72 8.19 -24.74 16.63
C TYR A 72 6.79 -24.15 16.91
N PRO A 73 6.67 -23.07 17.71
CA PRO A 73 5.37 -22.48 18.03
C PRO A 73 4.62 -22.04 16.77
N ARG A 74 3.39 -22.53 16.55
CA ARG A 74 2.55 -22.13 15.40
C ARG A 74 2.17 -20.63 15.39
N LYS A 75 2.46 -19.91 16.48
CA LYS A 75 2.43 -18.45 16.55
C LYS A 75 3.31 -17.79 15.51
N ILE A 76 4.43 -18.42 15.16
CA ILE A 76 5.32 -17.93 14.10
C ILE A 76 4.62 -17.94 12.74
N ASP A 77 3.80 -18.96 12.45
CA ASP A 77 3.05 -19.03 11.19
C ASP A 77 2.03 -17.89 11.09
N ALA A 78 1.34 -17.57 12.20
CA ALA A 78 0.41 -16.44 12.26
C ALA A 78 1.12 -15.10 12.04
N GLN A 79 2.24 -14.88 12.74
CA GLN A 79 3.02 -13.64 12.61
C GLN A 79 3.56 -13.45 11.19
N ILE A 80 4.01 -14.52 10.51
CA ILE A 80 4.45 -14.44 9.11
C ILE A 80 3.26 -14.05 8.20
N LEU A 81 2.10 -14.68 8.39
CA LEU A 81 0.93 -14.40 7.55
C LEU A 81 0.33 -13.02 7.81
N ASP A 82 0.48 -12.47 9.01
CA ASP A 82 0.09 -11.09 9.31
C ASP A 82 0.89 -10.10 8.44
N VAL A 83 2.21 -10.31 8.26
CA VAL A 83 3.05 -9.48 7.37
C VAL A 83 2.64 -9.62 5.91
N LEU A 84 2.46 -10.85 5.44
CA LEU A 84 2.02 -11.11 4.06
C LEU A 84 0.65 -10.46 3.78
N SER A 85 -0.25 -10.49 4.75
CA SER A 85 -1.54 -9.80 4.68
C SER A 85 -1.38 -8.28 4.68
N GLY A 86 -0.44 -7.72 5.45
CA GLY A 86 -0.11 -6.29 5.44
C GLY A 86 0.28 -5.81 4.04
N ILE A 87 1.27 -6.47 3.44
CA ILE A 87 1.74 -6.20 2.06
C ILE A 87 0.56 -6.26 1.06
N ALA A 88 -0.31 -7.27 1.19
CA ALA A 88 -1.48 -7.41 0.34
C ALA A 88 -2.50 -6.27 0.53
N GLN A 89 -2.74 -5.81 1.77
CA GLN A 89 -3.63 -4.67 2.04
C GLN A 89 -3.12 -3.40 1.37
N SER A 90 -1.83 -3.10 1.53
CA SER A 90 -1.17 -1.96 0.90
C SER A 90 -1.29 -2.02 -0.61
N ALA A 91 -0.92 -3.15 -1.23
CA ALA A 91 -1.02 -3.34 -2.67
C ALA A 91 -2.47 -3.22 -3.21
N HIS A 92 -3.45 -3.74 -2.47
CA HIS A 92 -4.87 -3.63 -2.84
C HIS A 92 -5.33 -2.17 -2.88
N LYS A 93 -4.98 -1.39 -1.86
CA LYS A 93 -5.28 0.04 -1.77
C LYS A 93 -4.64 0.82 -2.92
N ILE A 94 -3.36 0.56 -3.21
CA ILE A 94 -2.64 1.19 -4.33
C ILE A 94 -3.35 0.90 -5.66
N ALA A 95 -3.61 -0.38 -5.95
CA ALA A 95 -4.25 -0.78 -7.19
C ALA A 95 -5.69 -0.27 -7.30
N THR A 96 -6.42 -0.12 -6.19
CA THR A 96 -7.75 0.48 -6.17
C THR A 96 -7.71 1.96 -6.53
N ASP A 97 -6.77 2.73 -5.95
CA ASP A 97 -6.59 4.14 -6.31
C ASP A 97 -6.22 4.28 -7.80
N LEU A 98 -5.31 3.43 -8.31
CA LEU A 98 -4.94 3.43 -9.74
C LEU A 98 -6.12 3.16 -10.66
N ARG A 99 -7.04 2.26 -10.27
CA ARG A 99 -8.26 1.99 -11.04
C ARG A 99 -9.19 3.20 -11.09
N ILE A 100 -9.29 3.96 -9.99
CA ILE A 100 -10.06 5.22 -9.95
C ILE A 100 -9.39 6.28 -10.82
N LEU A 101 -8.06 6.40 -10.77
CA LEU A 101 -7.29 7.36 -11.55
C LEU A 101 -7.34 7.05 -13.05
N ALA A 102 -7.39 5.77 -13.42
CA ALA A 102 -7.65 5.32 -14.79
C ALA A 102 -9.07 5.68 -15.24
N HIS A 103 -10.09 5.52 -14.38
CA HIS A 103 -11.45 5.98 -14.68
C HIS A 103 -11.50 7.49 -14.93
N ARG A 104 -10.74 8.28 -14.17
CA ARG A 104 -10.59 9.74 -14.35
C ARG A 104 -9.70 10.13 -15.54
N LYS A 105 -9.04 9.16 -16.19
CA LYS A 105 -8.06 9.34 -17.27
C LYS A 105 -6.84 10.18 -16.87
N GLU A 106 -6.55 10.25 -15.58
CA GLU A 106 -5.43 11.03 -15.04
C GLU A 106 -4.13 10.24 -15.04
N MET A 107 -4.24 8.93 -14.81
CA MET A 107 -3.12 7.99 -14.89
C MET A 107 -3.58 6.65 -15.45
N GLU A 108 -2.69 5.96 -16.16
CA GLU A 108 -2.91 4.61 -16.69
C GLU A 108 -1.75 3.69 -16.28
N GLU A 109 -2.06 2.39 -16.15
CA GLU A 109 -1.02 1.35 -16.05
C GLU A 109 -0.31 1.16 -17.40
N PRO A 110 0.88 0.53 -17.44
CA PRO A 110 1.62 0.33 -18.68
C PRO A 110 0.77 -0.41 -19.73
N PHE A 111 0.90 -0.06 -21.01
CA PHE A 111 0.17 -0.72 -22.10
C PHE A 111 1.16 -1.25 -23.14
N GLU A 112 1.18 -2.57 -23.35
CA GLU A 112 2.09 -3.17 -24.31
C GLU A 112 1.63 -2.95 -25.75
N LYS A 113 2.58 -2.86 -26.69
CA LYS A 113 2.30 -2.56 -28.09
C LYS A 113 1.30 -3.51 -28.75
N ASN A 114 1.26 -4.77 -28.32
CA ASN A 114 0.38 -5.81 -28.86
C ASN A 114 -0.78 -6.16 -27.92
N GLN A 115 -0.97 -5.42 -26.82
CA GLN A 115 -2.03 -5.70 -25.86
C GLN A 115 -3.39 -5.32 -26.44
N ILE A 116 -4.35 -6.24 -26.39
CA ILE A 116 -5.74 -5.98 -26.78
C ILE A 116 -6.53 -5.65 -25.51
N GLY A 117 -6.92 -4.38 -25.34
CA GLY A 117 -7.66 -3.93 -24.16
C GLY A 117 -9.12 -4.40 -24.11
N SER A 118 -9.77 -4.51 -25.28
CA SER A 118 -11.13 -5.04 -25.45
C SER A 118 -11.29 -5.61 -26.84
N SER A 119 -11.99 -6.75 -26.97
CA SER A 119 -12.29 -7.38 -28.27
C SER A 119 -13.25 -6.56 -29.14
N ALA A 120 -14.01 -5.62 -28.56
CA ALA A 120 -15.05 -4.86 -29.26
C ALA A 120 -14.86 -3.33 -29.26
N MET A 121 -14.02 -2.78 -28.36
CA MET A 121 -13.82 -1.34 -28.20
C MET A 121 -12.34 -0.97 -28.30
N PRO A 122 -11.84 -0.57 -29.48
CA PRO A 122 -10.41 -0.31 -29.72
C PRO A 122 -9.79 0.77 -28.83
N TYR A 123 -10.57 1.74 -28.37
CA TYR A 123 -10.09 2.83 -27.51
C TYR A 123 -10.07 2.46 -26.01
N LYS A 124 -10.69 1.33 -25.62
CA LYS A 124 -10.89 0.98 -24.21
C LYS A 124 -9.65 0.32 -23.62
N ARG A 125 -8.98 1.02 -22.70
CA ARG A 125 -7.88 0.52 -21.89
C ARG A 125 -8.38 0.21 -20.48
N ASN A 126 -8.32 -1.06 -20.08
CA ASN A 126 -8.71 -1.49 -18.74
C ASN A 126 -7.46 -1.63 -17.86
N PRO A 127 -7.52 -1.21 -16.58
CA PRO A 127 -6.42 -1.39 -15.63
C PRO A 127 -6.35 -2.85 -15.13
N MET A 128 -6.13 -3.80 -16.04
CA MET A 128 -6.25 -5.24 -15.80
C MET A 128 -5.20 -5.77 -14.83
N ARG A 129 -3.98 -5.21 -14.84
CA ARG A 129 -2.93 -5.59 -13.89
C ARG A 129 -3.31 -5.13 -12.50
N SER A 130 -3.81 -3.90 -12.37
CA SER A 130 -4.32 -3.36 -11.10
C SER A 130 -5.52 -4.18 -10.59
N GLU A 131 -6.44 -4.59 -11.46
CA GLU A 131 -7.55 -5.49 -11.09
C GLU A 131 -7.04 -6.86 -10.60
N ARG A 132 -6.03 -7.42 -11.26
CA ARG A 132 -5.38 -8.68 -10.85
C ARG A 132 -4.68 -8.53 -9.49
N ILE A 133 -3.99 -7.42 -9.24
CA ILE A 133 -3.40 -7.09 -7.92
C ILE A 133 -4.49 -7.11 -6.86
N CYS A 134 -5.59 -6.36 -7.05
CA CYS A 134 -6.70 -6.34 -6.09
C CYS A 134 -7.29 -7.75 -5.85
N SER A 135 -7.37 -8.59 -6.89
CA SER A 135 -7.91 -9.94 -6.78
C SER A 135 -7.02 -10.85 -5.92
N LEU A 136 -5.73 -10.94 -6.26
CA LEU A 136 -4.75 -11.76 -5.56
C LEU A 136 -4.49 -11.26 -4.14
N ALA A 137 -4.44 -9.94 -3.95
CA ALA A 137 -4.30 -9.34 -2.63
C ALA A 137 -5.48 -9.71 -1.72
N ARG A 138 -6.72 -9.63 -2.22
CA ARG A 138 -7.90 -10.04 -1.44
C ARG A 138 -7.83 -11.52 -1.04
N PHE A 139 -7.34 -12.38 -1.94
CA PHE A 139 -7.11 -13.79 -1.62
C PHE A 139 -6.07 -13.95 -0.50
N ALA A 140 -4.91 -13.29 -0.59
CA ALA A 140 -3.88 -13.34 0.45
C ALA A 140 -4.42 -12.84 1.81
N ILE A 141 -5.17 -11.74 1.83
CA ILE A 141 -5.83 -11.20 3.04
C ILE A 141 -6.77 -12.24 3.65
N SER A 142 -7.55 -12.96 2.83
CA SER A 142 -8.50 -13.96 3.33
C SER A 142 -7.84 -15.14 4.05
N LEU A 143 -6.56 -15.41 3.76
CA LEU A 143 -5.79 -16.50 4.40
C LEU A 143 -5.25 -16.12 5.78
N GLN A 144 -5.17 -14.83 6.12
CA GLN A 144 -4.47 -14.29 7.30
C GLN A 144 -4.92 -14.92 8.62
N SER A 145 -6.22 -15.12 8.80
CA SER A 145 -6.76 -15.64 10.07
C SER A 145 -6.49 -17.14 10.30
N SER A 146 -6.13 -17.89 9.25
CA SER A 146 -6.07 -19.36 9.31
C SER A 146 -4.96 -19.89 10.25
N PRO A 147 -3.71 -19.39 10.25
CA PRO A 147 -2.71 -19.86 11.19
C PRO A 147 -2.99 -19.45 12.64
N ALA A 148 -3.65 -18.31 12.85
CA ALA A 148 -4.07 -17.89 14.19
C ALA A 148 -5.09 -18.87 14.77
N GLN A 149 -6.08 -19.30 13.97
CA GLN A 149 -7.03 -20.34 14.35
C GLN A 149 -6.35 -21.70 14.54
N THR A 150 -5.40 -22.05 13.67
CA THR A 150 -4.61 -23.29 13.77
C THR A 150 -3.78 -23.33 15.06
N LEU A 151 -3.18 -22.21 15.47
CA LEU A 151 -2.47 -22.10 16.73
C LEU A 151 -3.41 -22.29 17.92
N ALA A 152 -4.59 -21.64 17.89
CA ALA A 152 -5.53 -21.63 19.01
C ALA A 152 -6.00 -23.03 19.41
N THR A 153 -5.97 -23.99 18.48
CA THR A 153 -6.38 -25.38 18.71
C THR A 153 -5.21 -26.37 18.83
N GLN A 154 -3.96 -25.91 18.88
CA GLN A 154 -2.84 -26.81 19.19
C GLN A 154 -2.92 -27.30 20.63
N TRP A 155 -3.20 -28.59 20.82
CA TRP A 155 -3.25 -29.17 22.17
C TRP A 155 -1.87 -29.61 22.64
N MET A 156 -1.46 -29.09 23.80
CA MET A 156 -0.20 -29.43 24.49
C MET A 156 1.02 -29.37 23.56
N GLU A 157 1.83 -30.44 23.47
CA GLU A 157 3.08 -30.43 22.69
C GLU A 157 2.90 -30.46 21.17
N ARG A 158 1.75 -30.97 20.66
CA ARG A 158 1.27 -30.89 19.26
C ARG A 158 -0.04 -31.68 19.05
N THR A 159 -0.91 -31.16 18.18
CA THR A 159 -1.89 -31.94 17.41
C THR A 159 -1.64 -31.85 15.89
N LEU A 160 -2.04 -32.88 15.13
CA LEU A 160 -1.68 -33.03 13.70
C LEU A 160 -2.63 -32.30 12.73
N ASP A 161 -3.72 -31.73 13.23
CA ASP A 161 -4.66 -30.91 12.47
C ASP A 161 -3.98 -29.69 11.79
N ASP A 162 -2.84 -29.25 12.32
CA ASP A 162 -2.00 -28.22 11.72
C ASP A 162 -1.43 -28.61 10.34
N SER A 163 -1.21 -29.90 10.08
CA SER A 163 -0.40 -30.37 8.95
C SER A 163 -1.05 -30.07 7.60
N ALA A 164 -2.33 -30.40 7.44
CA ALA A 164 -3.03 -30.21 6.16
C ALA A 164 -3.25 -28.73 5.85
N ASN A 165 -3.69 -27.95 6.85
CA ASN A 165 -3.93 -26.51 6.70
C ASN A 165 -2.66 -25.76 6.27
N ARG A 166 -1.54 -25.98 6.98
CA ARG A 166 -0.26 -25.30 6.70
C ARG A 166 0.31 -25.61 5.32
N ARG A 167 0.04 -26.79 4.76
CA ARG A 167 0.47 -27.19 3.40
C ARG A 167 -0.21 -26.37 2.30
N LEU A 168 -1.40 -25.84 2.58
CA LEU A 168 -2.14 -25.00 1.64
C LEU A 168 -1.84 -23.53 1.91
N VAL A 169 -2.14 -23.09 3.13
CA VAL A 169 -2.22 -21.68 3.50
C VAL A 169 -0.87 -20.98 3.38
N ILE A 170 0.21 -21.60 3.87
CA ILE A 170 1.53 -20.95 3.87
C ILE A 170 2.04 -20.76 2.42
N PRO A 171 2.17 -21.81 1.58
CA PRO A 171 2.64 -21.63 0.21
C PRO A 171 1.73 -20.71 -0.63
N GLN A 172 0.41 -20.82 -0.47
CA GLN A 172 -0.53 -19.99 -1.21
C GLN A 172 -0.41 -18.51 -0.85
N ALA A 173 -0.20 -18.17 0.42
CA ALA A 173 0.01 -16.78 0.84
C ALA A 173 1.31 -16.21 0.25
N PHE A 174 2.41 -16.95 0.30
CA PHE A 174 3.68 -16.53 -0.29
C PHE A 174 3.56 -16.34 -1.81
N LEU A 175 2.98 -17.30 -2.54
CA LEU A 175 2.83 -17.21 -4.00
C LEU A 175 1.90 -16.07 -4.42
N ALA A 176 0.83 -15.82 -3.66
CA ALA A 176 -0.09 -14.73 -3.95
C ALA A 176 0.59 -13.35 -3.74
N VAL A 177 1.32 -13.18 -2.64
CA VAL A 177 2.03 -11.92 -2.36
C VAL A 177 3.18 -11.70 -3.34
N ASP A 178 3.94 -12.74 -3.68
CA ASP A 178 4.99 -12.68 -4.70
C ASP A 178 4.42 -12.20 -6.05
N SER A 179 3.32 -12.81 -6.50
CA SER A 179 2.63 -12.40 -7.73
C SER A 179 2.11 -10.95 -7.65
N VAL A 180 1.61 -10.52 -6.50
CA VAL A 180 1.16 -9.15 -6.24
C VAL A 180 2.32 -8.16 -6.37
N LEU A 181 3.47 -8.46 -5.77
CA LEU A 181 4.65 -7.60 -5.81
C LEU A 181 5.23 -7.49 -7.21
N MET A 182 5.31 -8.60 -7.97
CA MET A 182 5.73 -8.59 -9.37
C MET A 182 4.83 -7.71 -10.23
N LEU A 183 3.51 -7.83 -10.09
CA LEU A 183 2.55 -7.00 -10.82
C LEU A 183 2.67 -5.52 -10.41
N LEU A 184 2.83 -5.25 -9.12
CA LEU A 184 2.95 -3.89 -8.60
C LEU A 184 4.23 -3.21 -9.10
N GLU A 185 5.35 -3.93 -9.13
CA GLU A 185 6.61 -3.46 -9.70
C GLU A 185 6.43 -3.11 -11.18
N ASN A 186 5.85 -4.02 -11.98
CA ASN A 186 5.60 -3.79 -13.40
C ASN A 186 4.72 -2.56 -13.65
N VAL A 187 3.64 -2.40 -12.87
CA VAL A 187 2.78 -1.23 -12.96
C VAL A 187 3.56 0.03 -12.60
N ALA A 188 4.27 0.05 -11.48
CA ALA A 188 5.01 1.21 -11.00
C ALA A 188 6.10 1.68 -11.96
N GLN A 189 6.78 0.75 -12.65
CA GLN A 189 7.84 1.07 -13.62
C GLN A 189 7.33 1.75 -14.89
N GLY A 190 6.07 1.51 -15.28
CA GLY A 190 5.49 2.04 -16.53
C GLY A 190 4.21 2.83 -16.34
N LEU A 191 4.00 3.44 -15.17
CA LEU A 191 2.89 4.35 -14.93
C LEU A 191 2.92 5.51 -15.93
N VAL A 192 1.78 5.77 -16.56
CA VAL A 192 1.59 6.90 -17.48
C VAL A 192 0.75 7.95 -16.78
N VAL A 193 1.19 9.21 -16.81
CA VAL A 193 0.48 10.36 -16.23
C VAL A 193 0.03 11.29 -17.34
N TYR A 194 -1.18 11.84 -17.24
CA TYR A 194 -1.77 12.76 -18.21
C TYR A 194 -1.98 14.17 -17.62
N PRO A 195 -0.94 15.03 -17.58
CA PRO A 195 -1.01 16.35 -16.93
C PRO A 195 -2.15 17.24 -17.44
N GLN A 196 -2.45 17.20 -18.73
CA GLN A 196 -3.51 18.02 -19.32
C GLN A 196 -4.92 17.59 -18.85
N VAL A 197 -5.13 16.29 -18.64
CA VAL A 197 -6.39 15.78 -18.08
C VAL A 197 -6.50 16.16 -16.61
N ILE A 198 -5.41 16.03 -15.85
CA ILE A 198 -5.36 16.45 -14.45
C ILE A 198 -5.68 17.94 -14.33
N ALA A 199 -5.05 18.79 -15.15
CA ALA A 199 -5.29 20.23 -15.15
C ALA A 199 -6.75 20.57 -15.46
N ARG A 200 -7.35 19.93 -16.48
CA ARG A 200 -8.76 20.14 -16.82
C ARG A 200 -9.70 19.72 -15.68
N ASN A 201 -9.54 18.50 -15.16
CA ASN A 201 -10.38 17.99 -14.07
C ASN A 201 -10.23 18.86 -12.82
N LEU A 202 -9.03 19.37 -12.54
CA LEU A 202 -8.79 20.31 -11.45
C LEU A 202 -9.50 21.65 -11.68
N GLN A 203 -9.44 22.21 -12.88
CA GLN A 203 -10.10 23.47 -13.22
C GLN A 203 -11.63 23.43 -13.06
N GLU A 204 -12.25 22.27 -13.24
CA GLU A 204 -13.71 22.09 -13.03
C GLU A 204 -14.10 22.26 -11.55
N GLU A 205 -13.21 21.88 -10.63
CA GLU A 205 -13.46 21.86 -9.18
C GLU A 205 -12.81 23.05 -8.44
N LEU A 206 -11.70 23.59 -8.96
CA LEU A 206 -10.90 24.64 -8.33
C LEU A 206 -11.71 25.88 -7.91
N PRO A 207 -12.69 26.39 -8.70
CA PRO A 207 -13.51 27.51 -8.28
C PRO A 207 -14.20 27.28 -6.92
N PHE A 208 -14.70 26.07 -6.67
CA PHE A 208 -15.35 25.74 -5.41
C PHE A 208 -14.34 25.66 -4.26
N MET A 209 -13.16 25.08 -4.51
CA MET A 209 -12.09 24.98 -3.50
C MET A 209 -11.47 26.33 -3.16
N ALA A 210 -11.43 27.25 -4.12
CA ALA A 210 -10.88 28.59 -3.95
C ALA A 210 -11.81 29.56 -3.22
N ALA A 211 -13.04 29.15 -2.86
CA ALA A 211 -14.02 30.00 -2.20
C ALA A 211 -13.47 30.68 -0.93
N GLU A 212 -12.65 29.97 -0.14
CA GLU A 212 -12.03 30.55 1.06
C GLU A 212 -10.96 31.60 0.70
N ASN A 213 -10.09 31.31 -0.28
CA ASN A 213 -9.07 32.26 -0.73
C ASN A 213 -9.70 33.54 -1.31
N ILE A 214 -10.78 33.39 -2.09
CA ILE A 214 -11.53 34.51 -2.65
C ILE A 214 -12.18 35.32 -1.52
N MET A 215 -12.76 34.67 -0.52
CA MET A 215 -13.30 35.35 0.67
C MET A 215 -12.21 36.13 1.41
N MET A 216 -11.05 35.53 1.64
CA MET A 216 -9.93 36.20 2.33
C MET A 216 -9.43 37.43 1.55
N ALA A 217 -9.30 37.30 0.22
CA ALA A 217 -8.94 38.41 -0.65
C ALA A 217 -10.00 39.53 -0.64
N ALA A 218 -11.28 39.18 -0.64
CA ALA A 218 -12.39 40.12 -0.57
C ALA A 218 -12.46 40.89 0.76
N VAL A 219 -12.17 40.21 1.88
CA VAL A 219 -12.05 40.85 3.20
C VAL A 219 -10.83 41.77 3.24
N ALA A 220 -9.70 41.35 2.69
CA ALA A 220 -8.51 42.19 2.60
C ALA A 220 -8.72 43.45 1.73
N ALA A 221 -9.62 43.38 0.74
CA ALA A 221 -10.07 44.51 -0.06
C ALA A 221 -11.10 45.42 0.67
N GLY A 222 -11.40 45.16 1.94
CA GLY A 222 -12.21 46.00 2.82
C GLY A 222 -13.68 45.57 2.97
N GLY A 223 -14.07 44.41 2.46
CA GLY A 223 -15.44 43.90 2.59
C GLY A 223 -15.74 43.26 3.96
N ASP A 224 -17.01 43.27 4.35
CA ASP A 224 -17.48 42.56 5.55
C ASP A 224 -17.48 41.04 5.31
N ARG A 225 -16.78 40.32 6.18
CA ARG A 225 -16.58 38.87 6.05
C ARG A 225 -17.90 38.10 6.03
N GLN A 226 -18.85 38.46 6.88
CA GLN A 226 -20.08 37.70 7.03
C GLN A 226 -21.01 37.90 5.83
N ALA A 227 -21.10 39.13 5.33
CA ALA A 227 -21.82 39.45 4.09
C ALA A 227 -21.20 38.75 2.88
N LEU A 228 -19.87 38.83 2.71
CA LEU A 228 -19.16 38.19 1.60
C LEU A 228 -19.26 36.67 1.61
N HIS A 229 -19.16 36.04 2.78
CA HIS A 229 -19.34 34.60 2.93
C HIS A 229 -20.73 34.15 2.46
N GLU A 230 -21.79 34.88 2.84
CA GLU A 230 -23.15 34.56 2.43
C GLU A 230 -23.33 34.71 0.90
N LEU A 231 -22.75 35.74 0.28
CA LEU A 231 -22.76 35.90 -1.17
C LEU A 231 -22.02 34.76 -1.88
N ILE A 232 -20.80 34.40 -1.43
CA ILE A 232 -20.05 33.26 -1.98
C ILE A 232 -20.86 31.97 -1.86
N ARG A 233 -21.52 31.75 -0.71
CA ARG A 233 -22.37 30.58 -0.48
C ARG A 233 -23.52 30.53 -1.48
N GLN A 234 -24.24 31.63 -1.68
CA GLN A 234 -25.35 31.71 -2.63
C GLN A 234 -24.90 31.43 -4.07
N HIS A 235 -23.81 32.06 -4.52
CA HIS A 235 -23.23 31.83 -5.84
C HIS A 235 -22.72 30.39 -6.01
N SER A 236 -22.09 29.82 -4.98
CA SER A 236 -21.60 28.44 -4.99
C SER A 236 -22.74 27.42 -5.10
N VAL A 237 -23.85 27.66 -4.40
CA VAL A 237 -25.06 26.81 -4.50
C VAL A 237 -25.66 26.90 -5.91
N ALA A 238 -25.74 28.10 -6.48
CA ALA A 238 -26.27 28.30 -7.83
C ALA A 238 -25.37 27.63 -8.90
N ALA A 239 -24.05 27.84 -8.84
CA ALA A 239 -23.09 27.17 -9.73
C ALA A 239 -23.12 25.64 -9.56
N GLY A 240 -23.23 25.16 -8.32
CA GLY A 240 -23.40 23.73 -8.05
C GLY A 240 -24.69 23.15 -8.65
N ALA A 241 -25.78 23.92 -8.70
CA ALA A 241 -27.02 23.50 -9.36
C ALA A 241 -26.86 23.43 -10.88
N VAL A 242 -26.15 24.39 -11.50
CA VAL A 242 -25.81 24.37 -12.94
C VAL A 242 -25.03 23.11 -13.29
N VAL A 243 -23.98 22.78 -12.53
CA VAL A 243 -23.18 21.57 -12.74
C VAL A 243 -24.02 20.31 -12.56
N LYS A 244 -24.72 20.17 -11.42
CA LYS A 244 -25.38 18.91 -11.03
C LYS A 244 -26.69 18.64 -11.76
N GLN A 245 -27.46 19.69 -12.08
CA GLN A 245 -28.80 19.53 -12.67
C GLN A 245 -28.80 19.75 -14.18
N GLN A 246 -27.87 20.53 -14.70
CA GLN A 246 -27.84 20.90 -16.12
C GLN A 246 -26.64 20.31 -16.86
N GLY A 247 -25.64 19.78 -16.15
CA GLY A 247 -24.43 19.19 -16.75
C GLY A 247 -23.56 20.23 -17.47
N LEU A 248 -23.68 21.51 -17.09
CA LEU A 248 -22.90 22.61 -17.66
C LEU A 248 -21.64 22.89 -16.84
N PRO A 249 -20.63 23.59 -17.40
CA PRO A 249 -19.42 23.96 -16.67
C PRO A 249 -19.70 24.78 -15.41
N ASN A 250 -18.76 24.72 -14.48
CA ASN A 250 -18.78 25.52 -13.26
C ASN A 250 -18.61 27.02 -13.59
N ASP A 251 -19.64 27.82 -13.32
CA ASP A 251 -19.72 29.26 -13.60
C ASP A 251 -19.46 30.13 -12.36
N LEU A 252 -18.96 29.57 -11.24
CA LEU A 252 -18.80 30.30 -9.97
C LEU A 252 -17.89 31.54 -10.12
N LEU A 253 -16.76 31.43 -10.83
CA LEU A 253 -15.85 32.58 -10.98
C LEU A 253 -16.50 33.70 -11.79
N GLU A 254 -17.30 33.36 -12.80
CA GLU A 254 -18.03 34.33 -13.62
C GLU A 254 -19.10 35.05 -12.77
N ARG A 255 -19.83 34.30 -11.93
CA ARG A 255 -20.81 34.86 -10.99
C ARG A 255 -20.17 35.84 -10.02
N LEU A 256 -19.03 35.47 -9.43
CA LEU A 256 -18.32 36.32 -8.47
C LEU A 256 -17.74 37.56 -9.17
N GLN A 257 -17.16 37.43 -10.36
CA GLN A 257 -16.67 38.58 -11.13
C GLN A 257 -17.77 39.57 -11.51
N ALA A 258 -18.99 39.08 -11.75
CA ALA A 258 -20.14 39.92 -12.09
C ALA A 258 -20.81 40.57 -10.86
N ASP A 259 -20.53 40.10 -9.65
CA ASP A 259 -21.10 40.63 -8.42
C ASP A 259 -20.29 41.85 -7.93
N PRO A 260 -20.91 43.03 -7.78
CA PRO A 260 -20.22 44.26 -7.35
C PRO A 260 -19.44 44.11 -6.04
N ALA A 261 -19.84 43.19 -5.16
CA ALA A 261 -19.14 42.93 -3.90
C ALA A 261 -17.70 42.38 -4.10
N PHE A 262 -17.38 41.84 -5.27
CA PHE A 262 -16.06 41.25 -5.58
C PHE A 262 -15.29 42.01 -6.67
N GLN A 263 -15.75 43.18 -7.13
CA GLN A 263 -15.13 43.90 -8.25
C GLN A 263 -13.65 44.25 -8.02
N ASN A 264 -13.26 44.48 -6.76
CA ASN A 264 -11.91 44.88 -6.37
C ASN A 264 -11.03 43.68 -5.96
N VAL A 265 -11.51 42.46 -6.16
CA VAL A 265 -10.82 41.23 -5.74
C VAL A 265 -10.05 40.65 -6.92
N ASP A 266 -8.77 40.39 -6.73
CA ASP A 266 -7.96 39.65 -7.71
C ASP A 266 -8.28 38.16 -7.64
N ILE A 267 -9.37 37.79 -8.31
CA ILE A 267 -9.84 36.39 -8.38
C ILE A 267 -8.81 35.51 -9.09
N ALA A 268 -8.07 36.03 -10.08
CA ALA A 268 -7.08 35.25 -10.83
C ALA A 268 -5.94 34.76 -9.93
N THR A 269 -5.44 35.63 -9.05
CA THR A 269 -4.43 35.24 -8.05
C THR A 269 -5.02 34.29 -6.99
N ALA A 270 -6.27 34.52 -6.56
CA ALA A 270 -6.92 33.68 -5.55
C ALA A 270 -7.17 32.22 -6.01
N VAL A 271 -7.18 31.97 -7.32
CA VAL A 271 -7.36 30.64 -7.94
C VAL A 271 -6.05 30.05 -8.49
N ASP A 272 -4.88 30.57 -8.14
CA ASP A 272 -3.62 29.94 -8.56
C ASP A 272 -3.42 28.59 -7.86
N VAL A 273 -3.52 27.50 -8.62
CA VAL A 273 -3.35 26.10 -8.17
C VAL A 273 -2.11 25.91 -7.28
N ARG A 274 -1.02 26.62 -7.57
CA ARG A 274 0.24 26.48 -6.82
C ARG A 274 0.12 26.93 -5.37
N GLN A 275 -0.88 27.75 -5.04
CA GLN A 275 -1.17 28.16 -3.67
C GLN A 275 -1.95 27.08 -2.89
N PHE A 276 -2.54 26.10 -3.58
CA PHE A 276 -3.38 25.05 -2.97
C PHE A 276 -2.62 23.75 -2.67
N VAL A 277 -1.36 23.62 -3.11
CA VAL A 277 -0.57 22.41 -2.86
C VAL A 277 0.16 22.41 -1.51
N GLY A 278 0.11 23.54 -0.77
CA GLY A 278 0.72 23.67 0.55
C GLY A 278 2.19 23.24 0.55
N ARG A 279 2.54 22.32 1.44
CA ARG A 279 3.89 21.76 1.58
C ARG A 279 4.08 20.42 0.85
N ALA A 280 3.20 20.06 -0.09
CA ALA A 280 3.27 18.77 -0.75
C ALA A 280 4.65 18.51 -1.42
N PRO A 281 5.28 19.46 -2.13
CA PRO A 281 6.61 19.24 -2.70
C PRO A 281 7.67 18.95 -1.63
N GLU A 282 7.77 19.77 -0.59
CA GLU A 282 8.77 19.60 0.47
C GLU A 282 8.54 18.32 1.29
N GLN A 283 7.28 17.91 1.46
CA GLN A 283 6.95 16.64 2.11
C GLN A 283 7.40 15.44 1.27
N VAL A 284 7.29 15.51 -0.06
CA VAL A 284 7.79 14.48 -0.97
C VAL A 284 9.31 14.39 -0.86
N ASP A 285 10.01 15.52 -0.95
CA ASP A 285 11.47 15.56 -0.90
C ASP A 285 12.01 15.00 0.43
N ALA A 286 11.43 15.45 1.55
CA ALA A 286 11.79 14.94 2.88
C ALA A 286 11.53 13.44 3.00
N PHE A 287 10.36 12.96 2.56
CA PHE A 287 10.03 11.54 2.60
C PHE A 287 11.00 10.68 1.78
N VAL A 288 11.33 11.11 0.56
CA VAL A 288 12.25 10.36 -0.30
C VAL A 288 13.64 10.29 0.33
N LEU A 289 14.16 11.43 0.79
CA LEU A 289 15.49 11.52 1.40
C LEU A 289 15.58 10.71 2.70
N GLU A 290 14.59 10.81 3.57
CA GLU A 290 14.66 10.26 4.93
C GLU A 290 14.22 8.79 5.02
N GLN A 291 13.30 8.35 4.15
CA GLN A 291 12.71 7.01 4.23
C GLN A 291 13.12 6.11 3.08
N ILE A 292 13.20 6.62 1.85
CA ILE A 292 13.41 5.79 0.65
C ILE A 292 14.90 5.61 0.32
N GLU A 293 15.69 6.67 0.31
CA GLU A 293 17.11 6.60 -0.04
C GLU A 293 17.95 5.69 0.90
N PRO A 294 17.70 5.64 2.23
CA PRO A 294 18.37 4.67 3.09
C PRO A 294 18.06 3.22 2.70
N LEU A 295 16.81 2.91 2.33
CA LEU A 295 16.42 1.58 1.88
C LEU A 295 17.07 1.25 0.53
N ARG A 296 17.06 2.18 -0.42
CA ARG A 296 17.71 1.99 -1.73
C ARG A 296 19.20 1.70 -1.60
N SER A 297 19.87 2.42 -0.71
CA SER A 297 21.29 2.23 -0.44
C SER A 297 21.58 0.84 0.14
N ARG A 298 20.74 0.36 1.08
CA ARG A 298 20.88 -0.97 1.69
C ARG A 298 20.62 -2.12 0.71
N PHE A 299 19.73 -1.93 -0.25
CA PHE A 299 19.25 -2.98 -1.17
C PHE A 299 19.60 -2.72 -2.65
N GLN A 300 20.68 -1.97 -2.92
CA GLN A 300 21.07 -1.56 -4.27
C GLN A 300 21.23 -2.74 -5.26
N GLU A 301 21.80 -3.85 -4.81
CA GLU A 301 21.96 -5.05 -5.65
C GLU A 301 20.61 -5.68 -6.05
N ALA A 302 19.61 -5.60 -5.19
CA ALA A 302 18.27 -6.12 -5.48
C ALA A 302 17.55 -5.25 -6.52
N LEU A 303 17.76 -3.93 -6.48
CA LEU A 303 17.15 -2.97 -7.42
C LEU A 303 17.69 -3.09 -8.86
N ASN A 304 18.90 -3.65 -9.03
CA ASN A 304 19.51 -3.85 -10.35
C ASN A 304 18.98 -5.10 -11.07
N ARG A 305 18.12 -5.90 -10.44
CA ARG A 305 17.50 -7.08 -11.05
C ARG A 305 16.20 -6.64 -11.73
N SER A 306 16.15 -6.64 -13.06
CA SER A 306 14.90 -6.42 -13.78
C SER A 306 14.00 -7.66 -13.65
N GLY A 307 12.87 -7.53 -12.96
CA GLY A 307 11.82 -8.53 -12.98
C GLY A 307 11.13 -8.54 -14.35
N ASP A 308 11.45 -9.54 -15.19
CA ASP A 308 10.77 -9.72 -16.48
C ASP A 308 9.38 -10.32 -16.20
N VAL A 309 8.35 -9.47 -16.07
CA VAL A 309 6.96 -9.93 -15.93
C VAL A 309 6.47 -10.36 -17.31
N ARG A 310 6.68 -11.64 -17.64
CA ARG A 310 6.05 -12.27 -18.81
C ARG A 310 4.58 -12.51 -18.49
N LEU A 311 3.70 -11.65 -19.01
CA LEU A 311 2.25 -11.76 -18.88
C LEU A 311 1.66 -12.82 -19.81
#